data_AF-A0A0J8TH71-F1
#
_entry.id   AF-A0A0J8TH71-F1
#
_cell.length_a   1.000
_cell.length_b   1.000
_cell.length_c   1.000
_cell.angle_alpha   90.00
_cell.angle_beta   90.00
_cell.angle_gamma   90.00
#
_symmetry.space_group_name_H-M   'P 1'
#
loop_
_entity.id
_entity.type
_entity.pdbx_description
1 polymer ?
#
loop_
_entity_poly.entity_id
_entity_poly.type
_entity_poly.pdbx_seq_one_letter_code
_entity_poly.pdbx_strand_id
1 'polypeptide(L)'
;MSTESCKYHVVCIADEFLSTRKKKRSDALPNEQYITVDFNVNPLTSINGKAKVLSKDAFYAKYPDGKPPKGRSALAEYNKCIICRRGVNQLQGRYTEEFIWEDIYRESEDGIFELIEIIKAGLKRSRKRKADDHEAKAATPTTPRKKQKTTSVAGTPHSERKKVLMTPTQKRILVKKPLEFTPLGTRILSPSYFSTPYRQARNLLHVSTVPNSLPCRDAEFCTVYDSLRVAITEGTGTCIYISGPPGTGKTATVRDVIAHLNAAVMSEEMDDFIFVEINGMKVTDPHQSYSLLWEALKGDRVSPSHALGLLEREFPGHPRVGYPVLS
;
A
#
# COMPACT_ATOMS: atom_id res chain seq x y z
N MET A 1 11.66 13.64 -36.19
CA MET A 1 11.38 13.88 -34.76
C MET A 1 12.03 12.74 -33.98
N SER A 2 13.18 13.04 -33.36
CA SER A 2 14.00 12.08 -32.62
C SER A 2 13.21 11.42 -31.48
N THR A 3 13.40 10.11 -31.31
CA THR A 3 12.78 9.27 -30.27
C THR A 3 13.08 9.72 -28.83
N GLU A 4 14.03 10.64 -28.63
CA GLU A 4 14.34 11.20 -27.31
C GLU A 4 13.44 12.36 -26.89
N SER A 5 12.85 13.11 -27.83
CA SER A 5 11.99 14.26 -27.51
C SER A 5 10.65 13.85 -26.88
N CYS A 6 10.25 12.58 -27.01
CA CYS A 6 9.01 12.03 -26.42
C CYS A 6 9.13 11.67 -24.93
N LYS A 7 10.31 11.81 -24.29
CA LYS A 7 10.48 11.55 -22.85
C LYS A 7 9.92 12.66 -21.94
N TYR A 8 9.50 13.78 -22.51
CA TYR A 8 9.01 14.95 -21.77
C TYR A 8 7.62 15.36 -22.24
N HIS A 9 6.62 14.50 -22.04
CA HIS A 9 5.22 14.91 -22.21
C HIS A 9 4.71 15.57 -20.92
N VAL A 10 4.97 16.87 -20.83
CA VAL A 10 4.77 17.70 -19.64
C VAL A 10 3.38 18.36 -19.63
N VAL A 11 2.29 17.60 -19.67
CA VAL A 11 0.95 18.15 -19.38
C VAL A 11 0.11 17.10 -18.66
N CYS A 12 -0.14 17.30 -17.36
CA CYS A 12 -1.19 16.56 -16.67
C CYS A 12 -2.52 17.27 -16.87
N ILE A 13 -3.51 16.53 -17.34
CA ILE A 13 -4.91 16.95 -17.41
C ILE A 13 -5.40 17.13 -15.96
N ALA A 14 -5.94 18.31 -15.67
CA ALA A 14 -6.17 18.81 -14.31
C ALA A 14 -7.14 17.98 -13.43
N ASP A 15 -7.86 17.01 -13.99
CA ASP A 15 -8.92 16.30 -13.27
C ASP A 15 -8.41 15.39 -12.13
N GLU A 16 -7.26 14.73 -12.30
CA GLU A 16 -6.72 13.85 -11.24
C GLU A 16 -6.18 14.61 -10.03
N PHE A 17 -5.67 15.83 -10.23
CA PHE A 17 -5.08 16.64 -9.16
C PHE A 17 -6.15 17.41 -8.35
N LEU A 18 -7.25 17.82 -9.00
CA LEU A 18 -8.33 18.61 -8.42
C LEU A 18 -9.29 17.81 -7.50
N SER A 19 -9.19 16.47 -7.49
CA SER A 19 -10.04 15.58 -6.67
C SER A 19 -9.84 15.76 -5.15
N THR A 20 -8.67 16.24 -4.72
CA THR A 20 -8.43 16.52 -3.30
C THR A 20 -8.94 17.91 -2.91
N ARG A 21 -10.06 17.98 -2.17
CA ARG A 21 -10.71 19.23 -1.69
C ARG A 21 -9.76 20.25 -1.02
N LYS A 22 -8.59 19.81 -0.52
CA LYS A 22 -7.61 20.66 0.17
C LYS A 22 -6.55 21.31 -0.75
N LYS A 23 -6.53 21.00 -2.05
CA LYS A 23 -5.50 21.48 -3.00
C LYS A 23 -6.06 22.31 -4.17
N LYS A 24 -7.38 22.42 -4.29
CA LYS A 24 -8.06 23.23 -5.32
C LYS A 24 -7.95 24.71 -4.97
N ARG A 25 -7.33 25.50 -5.87
CA ARG A 25 -7.22 26.95 -5.69
C ARG A 25 -8.53 27.64 -6.07
N SER A 26 -8.82 28.77 -5.44
CA SER A 26 -10.04 29.57 -5.68
C SER A 26 -9.97 30.42 -6.96
N ASP A 27 -8.79 30.57 -7.56
CA ASP A 27 -8.49 31.38 -8.75
C ASP A 27 -8.36 30.56 -10.04
N ALA A 28 -8.76 29.28 -10.01
CA ALA A 28 -8.66 28.38 -11.17
C ALA A 28 -9.68 28.78 -12.26
N LEU A 29 -9.19 28.91 -13.50
CA LEU A 29 -10.02 29.25 -14.66
C LEU A 29 -10.62 28.00 -15.33
N PRO A 30 -11.74 28.12 -16.05
CA PRO A 30 -12.21 27.05 -16.93
C PRO A 30 -11.15 26.73 -17.99
N ASN A 31 -10.93 25.45 -18.26
CA ASN A 31 -9.89 24.92 -19.18
C ASN A 31 -8.44 25.25 -18.82
N GLU A 32 -8.16 25.55 -17.54
CA GLU A 32 -6.79 25.69 -17.06
C GLU A 32 -6.14 24.33 -16.81
N GLN A 33 -4.94 24.14 -17.37
CA GLN A 33 -4.08 22.99 -17.11
C GLN A 33 -2.72 23.45 -16.60
N TYR A 34 -2.03 22.55 -15.87
CA TYR A 34 -0.77 22.84 -15.21
C TYR A 34 0.34 21.95 -15.73
N ILE A 35 1.54 22.51 -15.76
CA ILE A 35 2.75 21.81 -16.19
C ILE A 35 3.44 21.21 -14.97
N THR A 36 3.76 19.92 -15.04
CA THR A 36 4.34 19.17 -13.92
C THR A 36 5.74 18.73 -14.27
N VAL A 37 6.73 19.09 -13.46
CA VAL A 37 8.15 18.72 -13.68
C VAL A 37 8.50 17.30 -13.20
N ASP A 38 7.51 16.56 -12.72
CA ASP A 38 7.69 15.20 -12.22
C ASP A 38 7.74 14.20 -13.39
N PHE A 39 8.67 13.24 -13.31
CA PHE A 39 8.92 12.25 -14.36
C PHE A 39 7.88 11.14 -14.29
N ASN A 40 6.71 11.34 -14.89
CA ASN A 40 5.82 10.22 -15.19
C ASN A 40 6.11 9.70 -16.59
N VAL A 41 6.47 8.43 -16.71
CA VAL A 41 6.70 7.78 -18.00
C VAL A 41 5.34 7.36 -18.54
N ASN A 42 4.75 8.22 -19.37
CA ASN A 42 3.51 7.89 -20.07
C ASN A 42 3.83 7.12 -21.36
N PRO A 43 3.22 5.95 -21.60
CA PRO A 43 3.43 5.21 -22.85
C PRO A 43 2.86 6.03 -24.03
N LEU A 44 3.49 5.90 -25.21
CA LEU A 44 3.08 6.64 -26.43
C LEU A 44 1.63 6.37 -26.84
N THR A 45 1.10 5.20 -26.48
CA THR A 45 -0.30 4.80 -26.70
C THR A 45 -1.31 5.65 -25.90
N SER A 46 -0.88 6.37 -24.87
CA SER A 46 -1.72 7.26 -24.08
C SER A 46 -1.88 8.67 -24.67
N ILE A 47 -1.21 8.97 -25.79
CA ILE A 47 -1.24 10.30 -26.41
C ILE A 47 -2.53 10.49 -27.21
N ASN A 48 -3.47 11.29 -26.70
CA ASN A 48 -4.75 11.59 -27.35
C ASN A 48 -4.71 12.83 -28.27
N GLY A 49 -3.70 12.88 -29.15
CA GLY A 49 -3.53 13.94 -30.15
C GLY A 49 -2.80 15.20 -29.65
N LYS A 50 -2.92 16.29 -30.42
CA LYS A 50 -2.25 17.58 -30.16
C LYS A 50 -3.21 18.59 -29.52
N ALA A 51 -2.77 19.24 -28.46
CA ALA A 51 -3.47 20.36 -27.82
C ALA A 51 -2.75 21.69 -28.13
N LYS A 52 -3.50 22.79 -28.18
CA LYS A 52 -2.98 24.14 -28.34
C LYS A 52 -2.98 24.83 -26.98
N VAL A 53 -1.80 25.24 -26.51
CA VAL A 53 -1.65 25.95 -25.24
C VAL A 53 -1.61 27.45 -25.51
N LEU A 54 -2.33 28.23 -24.71
CA LEU A 54 -2.44 29.68 -24.83
C LEU A 54 -2.32 30.35 -23.45
N SER A 55 -1.89 31.60 -23.42
CA SER A 55 -2.09 32.45 -22.24
C SER A 55 -3.56 32.79 -22.04
N LYS A 56 -3.88 33.30 -20.85
CA LYS A 56 -5.23 33.73 -20.47
C LYS A 56 -5.79 34.75 -21.46
N ASP A 57 -5.02 35.80 -21.78
CA ASP A 57 -5.50 36.90 -22.60
C ASP A 57 -5.69 36.45 -24.06
N ALA A 58 -4.77 35.63 -24.59
CA ALA A 58 -4.90 35.03 -25.91
C ALA A 58 -6.11 34.08 -26.01
N PHE A 59 -6.39 33.32 -24.95
CA PHE A 59 -7.56 32.44 -24.90
C PHE A 59 -8.87 33.23 -24.89
N TYR A 60 -8.99 34.27 -24.05
CA TYR A 60 -10.21 35.08 -24.00
C TYR A 60 -10.40 35.98 -25.22
N ALA A 61 -9.33 36.36 -25.91
CA ALA A 61 -9.41 37.02 -27.21
C ALA A 61 -10.03 36.10 -28.28
N LYS A 62 -9.75 34.79 -28.22
CA LYS A 62 -10.32 33.80 -29.14
C LYS A 62 -11.72 33.34 -28.72
N TYR A 63 -11.98 33.24 -27.42
CA TYR A 63 -13.24 32.79 -26.83
C TYR A 63 -13.71 33.80 -25.77
N PRO A 64 -14.48 34.83 -26.15
CA PRO A 64 -15.02 35.79 -25.20
C PRO A 64 -15.90 35.09 -24.16
N ASP A 65 -15.78 35.50 -22.89
CA ASP A 65 -16.39 34.87 -21.70
C ASP A 65 -15.97 33.41 -21.42
N GLY A 66 -15.05 32.83 -22.19
CA GLY A 66 -14.62 31.44 -22.02
C GLY A 66 -15.72 30.40 -22.30
N LYS A 67 -16.81 30.79 -22.97
CA LYS A 67 -17.95 29.91 -23.27
C LYS A 67 -17.64 28.98 -24.45
N PRO A 68 -18.04 27.71 -24.40
CA PRO A 68 -17.85 26.78 -25.50
C PRO A 68 -18.71 27.17 -26.72
N PRO A 69 -18.18 27.12 -27.95
CA PRO A 69 -18.96 27.38 -29.16
C PRO A 69 -20.00 26.27 -29.41
N LYS A 70 -21.14 26.64 -30.02
CA LYS A 70 -22.30 25.72 -30.21
C LYS A 70 -22.09 24.64 -31.30
N GLY A 71 -21.12 24.80 -32.20
CA GLY A 71 -20.88 23.87 -33.30
C GLY A 71 -20.00 22.69 -32.89
N ARG A 72 -20.32 21.47 -33.35
CA ARG A 72 -19.58 20.23 -33.00
C ARG A 72 -18.07 20.30 -33.35
N SER A 73 -17.71 20.89 -34.49
CA SER A 73 -16.30 21.06 -34.89
C SER A 73 -15.58 22.11 -34.03
N ALA A 74 -16.23 23.25 -33.81
CA ALA A 74 -15.68 24.32 -32.97
C ALA A 74 -15.54 23.90 -31.50
N LEU A 75 -16.44 23.04 -31.01
CA LEU A 75 -16.36 22.45 -29.67
C LEU A 75 -15.16 21.51 -29.54
N ALA A 76 -14.87 20.71 -30.58
CA ALA A 76 -13.68 19.86 -30.61
C ALA A 76 -12.38 20.68 -30.61
N GLU A 77 -12.35 21.85 -31.27
CA GLU A 77 -11.22 22.78 -31.22
C GLU A 77 -11.10 23.47 -29.86
N TYR A 78 -12.22 23.86 -29.26
CA TYR A 78 -12.25 24.45 -27.92
C TYR A 78 -11.71 23.47 -26.87
N ASN A 79 -12.11 22.20 -26.92
CA ASN A 79 -11.61 21.16 -26.01
C ASN A 79 -10.12 20.86 -26.17
N LYS A 80 -9.52 21.21 -27.32
CA LYS A 80 -8.08 21.10 -27.57
C LYS A 80 -7.31 22.36 -27.19
N CYS A 81 -7.99 23.47 -26.90
CA CYS A 81 -7.36 24.73 -26.48
C CYS A 81 -7.31 24.78 -24.95
N ILE A 82 -6.10 24.82 -24.39
CA ILE A 82 -5.88 24.82 -22.94
C ILE A 82 -5.16 26.09 -22.49
N ILE A 83 -5.51 26.57 -21.31
CA ILE A 83 -4.85 27.72 -20.68
C ILE A 83 -3.75 27.17 -19.77
N CYS A 84 -2.52 27.65 -19.93
CA CYS A 84 -1.45 27.36 -18.97
C CYS A 84 -0.80 28.65 -18.49
N ARG A 85 -0.89 28.91 -17.18
CA ARG A 85 -0.28 30.07 -16.53
C ARG A 85 0.73 29.71 -15.45
N ARG A 86 0.78 28.46 -15.00
CA ARG A 86 1.55 28.03 -13.83
C ARG A 86 2.05 26.59 -13.98
N GLY A 87 3.20 26.31 -13.40
CA GLY A 87 3.68 24.96 -13.14
C GLY A 87 3.33 24.51 -11.72
N VAL A 88 3.23 23.20 -11.51
CA VAL A 88 2.91 22.59 -10.21
C VAL A 88 3.89 21.47 -9.87
N ASN A 89 4.23 21.35 -8.58
CA ASN A 89 4.87 20.16 -8.02
C ASN A 89 3.79 19.35 -7.29
N GLN A 90 3.47 18.15 -7.80
CA GLN A 90 2.30 17.40 -7.32
C GLN A 90 2.50 16.87 -5.89
N LEU A 91 3.71 16.41 -5.60
CA LEU A 91 4.10 15.87 -4.30
C LEU A 91 4.02 16.94 -3.20
N GLN A 92 4.49 18.15 -3.50
CA GLN A 92 4.56 19.25 -2.53
C GLN A 92 3.32 20.16 -2.54
N GLY A 93 2.45 20.05 -3.55
CA GLY A 93 1.27 20.92 -3.70
C GLY A 93 1.63 22.39 -3.91
N ARG A 94 2.77 22.68 -4.54
CA ARG A 94 3.29 24.04 -4.75
C ARG A 94 3.12 24.47 -6.21
N TYR A 95 2.86 25.75 -6.41
CA TYR A 95 2.67 26.37 -7.71
C TYR A 95 3.75 27.41 -7.97
N THR A 96 4.10 27.64 -9.24
CA THR A 96 4.90 28.79 -9.65
C THR A 96 4.09 30.10 -9.64
N GLU A 97 4.79 31.22 -9.79
CA GLU A 97 4.18 32.50 -10.15
C GLU A 97 3.54 32.42 -11.54
N GLU A 98 2.64 33.37 -11.85
CA GLU A 98 1.97 33.40 -13.16
C GLU A 98 2.95 33.78 -14.25
N PHE A 99 2.82 33.12 -15.39
CA PHE A 99 3.56 33.45 -16.59
C PHE A 99 2.67 33.47 -17.81
N ILE A 100 3.15 34.20 -18.83
CA ILE A 100 2.56 34.25 -20.16
C ILE A 100 3.17 33.10 -20.97
N TRP A 101 2.32 32.25 -21.55
CA TRP A 101 2.76 31.05 -22.26
C TRP A 101 3.65 31.38 -23.46
N GLU A 102 3.27 32.41 -24.22
CA GLU A 102 3.94 32.84 -25.44
C GLU A 102 5.35 33.39 -25.17
N ASP A 103 5.63 33.88 -23.95
CA ASP A 103 6.95 34.38 -23.57
C ASP A 103 7.92 33.27 -23.16
N ILE A 104 7.40 32.13 -22.70
CA ILE A 104 8.19 31.05 -22.09
C ILE A 104 8.37 29.86 -23.03
N TYR A 105 7.41 29.61 -23.92
CA TYR A 105 7.49 28.50 -24.86
C TYR A 105 7.76 28.98 -26.29
N ARG A 106 8.83 28.45 -26.89
CA ARG A 106 9.16 28.62 -28.31
C ARG A 106 9.05 27.28 -29.01
N GLU A 107 8.55 27.28 -30.25
CA GLU A 107 8.47 26.09 -31.11
C GLU A 107 9.86 25.71 -31.66
N SER A 108 10.80 25.35 -30.78
CA SER A 108 12.15 24.85 -31.11
C SER A 108 12.40 23.50 -30.40
N GLU A 109 13.38 22.74 -30.89
CA GLU A 109 13.75 21.45 -30.27
C GLU A 109 14.22 21.63 -28.81
N ASP A 110 14.84 22.79 -28.51
CA ASP A 110 15.34 23.15 -27.18
C ASP A 110 14.27 23.82 -26.29
N GLY A 111 13.18 24.34 -26.87
CA GLY A 111 12.18 25.13 -26.15
C GLY A 111 11.46 24.37 -25.03
N ILE A 112 11.34 23.04 -25.15
CA ILE A 112 10.76 22.19 -24.10
C ILE A 112 11.72 22.10 -22.89
N PHE A 113 13.03 22.02 -23.14
CA PHE A 113 14.02 21.94 -22.08
C PHE A 113 14.12 23.26 -21.31
N GLU A 114 14.15 24.39 -22.02
CA GLU A 114 14.13 25.73 -21.43
C GLU A 114 12.89 25.95 -20.54
N LEU A 115 11.71 25.54 -21.02
CA LEU A 115 10.46 25.58 -20.25
C LEU A 115 10.55 24.80 -18.94
N ILE A 116 11.13 23.59 -18.97
CA ILE A 116 11.31 22.75 -17.78
C ILE A 116 12.26 23.43 -16.79
N GLU A 117 13.35 24.03 -17.25
CA GLU A 117 14.30 24.74 -16.40
C GLU A 117 13.68 25.96 -15.71
N ILE A 118 12.92 26.76 -16.46
CA ILE A 118 12.21 27.93 -15.94
C ILE A 118 11.21 27.52 -14.85
N ILE A 119 10.43 26.46 -15.06
CA ILE A 119 9.47 25.98 -14.07
C ILE A 119 10.19 25.42 -12.83
N LYS A 120 11.27 24.65 -13.00
CA LYS A 120 12.10 24.15 -11.89
C LYS A 120 12.70 25.31 -11.09
N ALA A 121 13.16 26.38 -11.75
CA ALA A 121 13.70 27.58 -11.11
C ALA A 121 12.61 28.34 -10.33
N GLY A 122 11.41 28.49 -10.91
CA GLY A 122 10.24 29.10 -10.25
C GLY A 122 9.83 28.36 -8.97
N LEU A 123 9.82 27.02 -9.01
CA LEU A 123 9.52 26.19 -7.84
C LEU A 123 10.62 26.27 -6.75
N LYS A 124 11.89 26.48 -7.13
CA LYS A 124 13.00 26.71 -6.20
C LYS A 124 12.96 28.10 -5.56
N ARG A 125 12.63 29.16 -6.30
CA ARG A 125 12.57 30.54 -5.76
C ARG A 125 11.54 30.69 -4.64
N SER A 126 10.45 29.92 -4.67
CA SER A 126 9.48 29.85 -3.57
C SER A 126 10.06 29.33 -2.24
N ARG A 127 11.21 28.63 -2.24
CA ARG A 127 11.92 28.25 -0.98
C ARG A 127 12.57 29.44 -0.27
N LYS A 128 12.91 30.53 -0.97
CA LYS A 128 13.77 31.60 -0.44
C LYS A 128 13.01 32.76 0.23
N ARG A 129 11.69 32.86 0.10
CA ARG A 129 10.88 33.92 0.74
C ARG A 129 10.48 33.64 2.20
N LYS A 130 11.30 32.93 2.96
CA LYS A 130 11.11 32.78 4.41
C LYS A 130 12.42 32.90 5.18
N ALA A 131 13.07 34.06 5.03
CA ALA A 131 14.02 34.63 5.98
C ALA A 131 14.45 36.01 5.47
N ASP A 132 13.87 37.07 6.03
CA ASP A 132 14.65 38.28 6.31
C ASP A 132 13.92 39.07 7.41
N ASP A 133 14.29 38.78 8.65
CA ASP A 133 14.31 39.79 9.71
C ASP A 133 15.34 39.34 10.76
N HIS A 134 16.12 40.31 11.22
CA HIS A 134 17.18 40.28 12.23
C HIS A 134 18.63 40.01 11.80
N GLU A 135 19.31 41.15 11.58
CA GLU A 135 20.48 41.65 12.31
C GLU A 135 21.56 40.68 12.80
N ALA A 136 22.79 41.05 12.44
CA ALA A 136 24.04 40.38 12.71
C ALA A 136 24.37 40.19 14.20
N LYS A 137 24.92 39.00 14.53
CA LYS A 137 26.12 38.85 15.38
C LYS A 137 26.70 37.43 15.28
N ALA A 138 28.02 37.38 15.21
CA ALA A 138 28.84 36.19 14.99
C ALA A 138 29.02 35.33 16.25
N ALA A 139 29.01 34.00 16.10
CA ALA A 139 29.72 33.03 16.96
C ALA A 139 29.75 31.61 16.33
N THR A 140 30.80 30.86 16.65
CA THR A 140 31.33 29.61 16.07
C THR A 140 30.48 28.33 16.30
N PRO A 141 30.77 27.21 15.58
CA PRO A 141 29.88 26.04 15.53
C PRO A 141 30.13 25.05 16.68
N THR A 142 29.08 24.43 17.22
CA THR A 142 29.19 23.26 18.11
C THR A 142 28.10 22.23 17.81
N THR A 143 28.48 20.96 17.81
CA THR A 143 27.67 19.80 17.38
C THR A 143 26.65 19.33 18.44
N PRO A 144 25.50 18.76 18.05
CA PRO A 144 24.45 18.40 19.00
C PRO A 144 24.64 16.99 19.57
N ARG A 145 24.60 16.83 20.90
CA ARG A 145 24.47 15.52 21.57
C ARG A 145 23.17 15.41 22.36
N LYS A 146 22.52 14.27 22.14
CA LYS A 146 21.23 13.76 22.63
C LYS A 146 21.14 13.73 24.17
N LYS A 147 20.13 14.38 24.77
CA LYS A 147 19.83 14.33 26.21
C LYS A 147 18.78 13.26 26.54
N GLN A 148 19.23 12.19 27.20
CA GLN A 148 18.40 11.31 28.05
C GLN A 148 18.13 12.02 29.38
N LYS A 149 16.94 11.79 29.96
CA LYS A 149 16.50 12.38 31.23
C LYS A 149 16.33 11.26 32.26
N THR A 150 17.13 11.28 33.32
CA THR A 150 16.96 10.46 34.53
C THR A 150 16.92 11.35 35.78
N THR A 151 16.26 10.82 36.79
CA THR A 151 15.71 11.37 38.03
C THR A 151 16.70 11.41 39.21
N SER A 152 16.59 12.38 40.12
CA SER A 152 16.69 12.26 41.61
C SER A 152 16.70 13.66 42.30
N VAL A 153 15.78 13.97 43.22
CA VAL A 153 15.85 13.97 44.73
C VAL A 153 16.81 15.06 45.27
N ALA A 154 16.48 16.08 46.10
CA ALA A 154 15.72 16.15 47.36
C ALA A 154 15.34 17.63 47.77
N GLY A 155 14.39 17.82 48.70
CA GLY A 155 14.44 18.88 49.75
C GLY A 155 13.42 20.06 49.72
N THR A 156 12.44 20.02 50.63
CA THR A 156 11.26 20.88 51.01
C THR A 156 11.55 22.29 51.63
N PRO A 157 10.60 23.25 51.94
CA PRO A 157 9.23 23.01 52.46
C PRO A 157 8.05 24.01 52.19
N HIS A 158 6.85 23.50 52.52
CA HIS A 158 5.60 24.10 53.05
C HIS A 158 4.71 25.10 52.25
N SER A 159 3.49 24.66 51.93
CA SER A 159 2.23 25.32 52.32
C SER A 159 1.03 24.42 52.02
N GLU A 160 0.28 24.07 53.05
CA GLU A 160 -0.94 23.29 52.97
C GLU A 160 -2.02 23.93 52.10
N ARG A 161 -2.64 23.12 51.23
CA ARG A 161 -4.03 23.27 50.82
C ARG A 161 -4.59 21.89 50.52
N LYS A 162 -5.30 21.30 51.49
CA LYS A 162 -6.16 20.14 51.27
C LYS A 162 -7.16 20.47 50.17
N LYS A 163 -6.96 19.95 48.96
CA LYS A 163 -8.02 19.86 47.96
C LYS A 163 -8.60 18.46 48.04
N VAL A 164 -9.83 18.41 48.55
CA VAL A 164 -10.68 17.23 48.63
C VAL A 164 -10.73 16.57 47.25
N LEU A 165 -10.35 15.28 47.19
CA LEU A 165 -10.59 14.41 46.05
C LEU A 165 -12.09 14.15 45.94
N MET A 166 -12.84 15.10 45.38
CA MET A 166 -14.17 14.81 44.86
C MET A 166 -14.00 14.25 43.46
N THR A 167 -14.02 12.92 43.35
CA THR A 167 -14.27 12.28 42.06
C THR A 167 -15.68 12.69 41.61
N PRO A 168 -15.87 13.22 40.39
CA PRO A 168 -17.22 13.32 39.83
C PRO A 168 -17.67 11.90 39.46
N THR A 169 -18.19 11.18 40.45
CA THR A 169 -19.09 10.06 40.26
C THR A 169 -20.24 10.56 39.38
N GLN A 170 -20.56 9.84 38.30
CA GLN A 170 -21.60 10.16 37.29
C GLN A 170 -21.18 10.95 36.04
N LYS A 171 -20.03 10.64 35.44
CA LYS A 171 -19.99 10.60 33.96
C LYS A 171 -20.13 9.14 33.54
N ARG A 172 -21.36 8.74 33.15
CA ARG A 172 -21.58 7.50 32.40
C ARG A 172 -20.55 7.48 31.28
N ILE A 173 -19.57 6.59 31.37
CA ILE A 173 -18.70 6.27 30.26
C ILE A 173 -19.65 5.68 29.22
N LEU A 174 -20.02 6.49 28.24
CA LEU A 174 -20.72 6.01 27.08
C LEU A 174 -19.69 5.18 26.34
N VAL A 175 -19.64 3.89 26.68
CA VAL A 175 -18.94 2.87 25.91
C VAL A 175 -19.60 2.94 24.55
N LYS A 176 -19.01 3.73 23.65
CA LYS A 176 -19.37 3.65 22.24
C LYS A 176 -19.18 2.18 21.91
N LYS A 177 -20.24 1.54 21.39
CA LYS A 177 -20.13 0.21 20.80
C LYS A 177 -18.81 0.19 20.02
N PRO A 178 -17.94 -0.81 20.23
CA PRO A 178 -16.76 -0.97 19.39
C PRO A 178 -17.24 -0.81 17.95
N LEU A 179 -16.60 0.07 17.18
CA LEU A 179 -16.88 0.09 15.75
C LEU A 179 -16.60 -1.34 15.29
N GLU A 180 -17.65 -2.03 14.88
CA GLU A 180 -17.59 -3.31 14.16
C GLU A 180 -16.86 -3.02 12.84
N PHE A 181 -15.55 -2.83 12.92
CA PHE A 181 -14.68 -2.82 11.76
C PHE A 181 -14.56 -4.27 11.34
N THR A 182 -15.66 -4.81 10.82
CA THR A 182 -15.68 -6.12 10.17
C THR A 182 -14.58 -6.07 9.11
N PRO A 183 -13.50 -6.85 9.27
CA PRO A 183 -12.41 -6.84 8.31
C PRO A 183 -13.00 -7.19 6.94
N LEU A 184 -12.56 -6.47 5.90
CA LEU A 184 -13.12 -6.54 4.53
C LEU A 184 -13.28 -7.98 4.00
N GLY A 185 -12.45 -8.92 4.45
CA GLY A 185 -12.49 -10.33 4.04
C GLY A 185 -13.63 -11.18 4.63
N THR A 186 -14.43 -10.67 5.58
CA THR A 186 -15.50 -11.43 6.26
C THR A 186 -16.92 -10.94 5.96
N ARG A 187 -17.08 -9.90 5.13
CA ARG A 187 -18.40 -9.45 4.71
C ARG A 187 -18.92 -10.35 3.58
N ILE A 188 -19.93 -11.14 3.88
CA ILE A 188 -20.77 -11.80 2.88
C ILE A 188 -21.63 -10.70 2.24
N LEU A 189 -21.23 -10.21 1.08
CA LEU A 189 -21.94 -9.18 0.33
C LEU A 189 -22.80 -9.85 -0.74
N SER A 190 -24.00 -9.31 -0.97
CA SER A 190 -24.89 -9.84 -2.01
C SER A 190 -24.19 -9.88 -3.38
N PRO A 191 -24.44 -10.89 -4.23
CA PRO A 191 -23.80 -11.01 -5.54
C PRO A 191 -23.92 -9.75 -6.41
N SER A 192 -25.03 -9.01 -6.26
CA SER A 192 -25.29 -7.74 -6.95
C SER A 192 -24.29 -6.62 -6.61
N TYR A 193 -23.61 -6.70 -5.46
CA TYR A 193 -22.61 -5.72 -5.02
C TYR A 193 -21.34 -5.76 -5.90
N PHE A 194 -21.09 -6.86 -6.60
CA PHE A 194 -19.94 -7.09 -7.47
C PHE A 194 -20.24 -6.80 -8.95
N SER A 195 -21.37 -6.15 -9.26
CA SER A 195 -21.83 -5.91 -10.63
C SER A 195 -20.90 -5.05 -11.48
N THR A 196 -20.04 -4.23 -10.87
CA THR A 196 -19.09 -3.40 -11.63
C THR A 196 -17.80 -4.16 -11.93
N PRO A 197 -17.31 -4.14 -13.19
CA PRO A 197 -16.06 -4.80 -13.58
C PRO A 197 -14.87 -4.43 -12.70
N TYR A 198 -14.79 -3.16 -12.30
CA TYR A 198 -13.75 -2.66 -11.39
C TYR A 198 -13.74 -3.36 -10.03
N ARG A 199 -14.93 -3.58 -9.44
CA ARG A 199 -15.04 -4.18 -8.11
C ARG A 199 -14.80 -5.69 -8.17
N GLN A 200 -15.25 -6.36 -9.24
CA GLN A 200 -14.91 -7.75 -9.51
C GLN A 200 -13.39 -7.93 -9.60
N ALA A 201 -12.70 -7.09 -10.40
CA ALA A 201 -11.26 -7.11 -10.51
C ALA A 201 -10.56 -6.87 -9.16
N ARG A 202 -11.02 -5.90 -8.36
CA ARG A 202 -10.45 -5.62 -7.03
C ARG A 202 -10.53 -6.82 -6.08
N ASN A 203 -11.61 -7.59 -6.13
CA ASN A 203 -11.74 -8.78 -5.28
C ASN A 203 -10.92 -9.95 -5.79
N LEU A 204 -10.92 -10.19 -7.10
CA LEU A 204 -10.14 -11.26 -7.71
C LEU A 204 -8.63 -11.05 -7.49
N LEU A 205 -8.16 -9.80 -7.52
CA LEU A 205 -6.76 -9.44 -7.29
C LEU A 205 -6.42 -9.22 -5.81
N HIS A 206 -7.37 -9.43 -4.90
CA HIS A 206 -7.10 -9.27 -3.47
C HIS A 206 -6.20 -10.40 -2.96
N VAL A 207 -5.29 -10.09 -2.05
CA VAL A 207 -4.28 -11.04 -1.54
C VAL A 207 -4.90 -12.24 -0.79
N SER A 208 -6.13 -12.11 -0.30
CA SER A 208 -6.86 -13.23 0.32
C SER A 208 -7.47 -14.20 -0.69
N THR A 209 -7.55 -13.81 -1.96
CA THR A 209 -8.13 -14.62 -3.02
C THR A 209 -7.03 -15.51 -3.55
N VAL A 210 -7.05 -16.79 -3.15
CA VAL A 210 -6.13 -17.80 -3.66
C VAL A 210 -6.79 -18.45 -4.88
N PRO A 211 -6.16 -18.44 -6.07
CA PRO A 211 -6.69 -19.15 -7.23
C PRO A 211 -6.66 -20.66 -7.00
N ASN A 212 -7.45 -21.41 -7.77
CA ASN A 212 -7.50 -22.88 -7.67
C ASN A 212 -6.19 -23.58 -8.06
N SER A 213 -5.29 -22.87 -8.75
CA SER A 213 -3.98 -23.38 -9.12
C SER A 213 -2.98 -22.23 -9.04
N LEU A 214 -1.87 -22.43 -8.35
CA LEU A 214 -0.82 -21.42 -8.22
C LEU A 214 0.16 -21.47 -9.41
N PRO A 215 0.15 -20.48 -10.33
CA PRO A 215 1.04 -20.50 -11.47
C PRO A 215 2.52 -20.36 -11.05
N CYS A 216 3.42 -20.87 -11.90
CA CYS A 216 4.87 -20.78 -11.70
C CYS A 216 5.40 -21.52 -10.46
N ARG A 217 4.64 -22.50 -9.97
CA ARG A 217 5.00 -23.36 -8.83
C ARG A 217 4.74 -24.84 -9.09
N ASP A 218 4.54 -25.21 -10.36
CA ASP A 218 4.12 -26.55 -10.76
C ASP A 218 5.15 -27.62 -10.38
N ALA A 219 6.45 -27.32 -10.53
CA ALA A 219 7.51 -28.27 -10.19
C ALA A 219 7.58 -28.56 -8.68
N GLU A 220 7.52 -27.53 -7.84
CA GLU A 220 7.50 -27.68 -6.39
C GLU A 220 6.20 -28.32 -5.91
N PHE A 221 5.07 -27.99 -6.55
CA PHE A 221 3.78 -28.63 -6.29
C PHE A 221 3.88 -30.14 -6.50
N CYS A 222 4.35 -30.60 -7.67
CA CYS A 222 4.48 -32.03 -7.97
C CYS A 222 5.39 -32.73 -6.95
N THR A 223 6.52 -32.11 -6.61
CA THR A 223 7.50 -32.69 -5.67
C THR A 223 6.88 -32.95 -4.28
N VAL A 224 6.13 -31.98 -3.76
CA VAL A 224 5.46 -32.11 -2.46
C VAL A 224 4.25 -33.05 -2.55
N TYR A 225 3.47 -32.96 -3.63
CA TYR A 225 2.31 -33.83 -3.87
C TYR A 225 2.71 -35.30 -3.94
N ASP A 226 3.70 -35.66 -4.75
CA ASP A 226 4.14 -37.05 -4.92
C ASP A 226 4.70 -37.61 -3.61
N SER A 227 5.53 -36.84 -2.90
CA SER A 227 6.08 -37.28 -1.62
C SER A 227 5.00 -37.52 -0.56
N LEU A 228 3.98 -36.67 -0.48
CA LEU A 228 2.88 -36.85 0.47
C LEU A 228 1.96 -38.00 0.04
N ARG A 229 1.62 -38.09 -1.24
CA ARG A 229 0.78 -39.16 -1.80
C ARG A 229 1.36 -40.54 -1.50
N VAL A 230 2.65 -40.73 -1.79
CA VAL A 230 3.35 -42.00 -1.53
C VAL A 230 3.34 -42.32 -0.03
N ALA A 231 3.68 -41.35 0.83
CA ALA A 231 3.69 -41.56 2.27
C ALA A 231 2.32 -41.94 2.85
N ILE A 232 1.24 -41.30 2.37
CA ILE A 232 -0.13 -41.61 2.78
C ILE A 232 -0.53 -43.01 2.31
N THR A 233 -0.28 -43.34 1.04
CA THR A 233 -0.65 -44.63 0.44
C THR A 233 0.11 -45.80 1.07
N GLU A 234 1.38 -45.60 1.42
CA GLU A 234 2.21 -46.61 2.09
C GLU A 234 1.99 -46.65 3.62
N GLY A 235 1.27 -45.68 4.18
CA GLY A 235 1.11 -45.52 5.63
C GLY A 235 2.43 -45.22 6.36
N THR A 236 3.39 -44.56 5.68
CA THR A 236 4.71 -44.25 6.22
C THR A 236 4.83 -42.78 6.64
N GLY A 237 5.65 -42.52 7.66
CA GLY A 237 5.92 -41.15 8.11
C GLY A 237 7.01 -40.48 7.26
N THR A 238 6.70 -39.35 6.64
CA THR A 238 7.67 -38.50 5.93
C THR A 238 7.81 -37.12 6.58
N CYS A 239 8.99 -36.51 6.47
CA CYS A 239 9.27 -35.16 6.96
C CYS A 239 9.83 -34.31 5.82
N ILE A 240 9.13 -33.22 5.50
CA ILE A 240 9.50 -32.32 4.40
C ILE A 240 9.85 -30.95 5.00
N TYR A 241 11.03 -30.44 4.65
CA TYR A 241 11.46 -29.09 5.04
C TYR A 241 11.43 -28.15 3.83
N ILE A 242 10.65 -27.07 3.93
CA ILE A 242 10.49 -26.06 2.88
C ILE A 242 10.97 -24.71 3.40
N SER A 243 11.89 -24.07 2.67
CA SER A 243 12.47 -22.78 3.04
C SER A 243 12.39 -21.75 1.91
N GLY A 244 12.52 -20.47 2.25
CA GLY A 244 12.60 -19.37 1.29
C GLY A 244 12.08 -18.03 1.82
N PRO A 245 12.29 -16.92 1.10
CA PRO A 245 11.88 -15.58 1.52
C PRO A 245 10.37 -15.42 1.78
N PRO A 246 9.91 -14.51 2.66
CA PRO A 246 8.47 -14.29 2.85
C PRO A 246 7.80 -13.79 1.57
N GLY A 247 6.53 -14.12 1.37
CA GLY A 247 5.76 -13.70 0.17
C GLY A 247 5.97 -14.56 -1.07
N THR A 248 6.81 -15.61 -1.03
CA THR A 248 7.06 -16.49 -2.19
C THR A 248 6.00 -17.57 -2.42
N GLY A 249 4.87 -17.53 -1.70
CA GLY A 249 3.77 -18.48 -1.91
C GLY A 249 3.93 -19.87 -1.26
N LYS A 250 4.98 -20.14 -0.48
CA LYS A 250 5.22 -21.46 0.16
C LYS A 250 3.98 -22.06 0.85
N THR A 251 3.37 -21.31 1.77
CA THR A 251 2.18 -21.75 2.50
C THR A 251 0.98 -21.95 1.57
N ALA A 252 0.88 -21.14 0.51
CA ALA A 252 -0.18 -21.28 -0.48
C ALA A 252 0.02 -22.58 -1.26
N THR A 253 1.24 -22.89 -1.72
CA THR A 253 1.56 -24.14 -2.43
C THR A 253 1.27 -25.37 -1.57
N VAL A 254 1.64 -25.37 -0.29
CA VAL A 254 1.33 -26.51 0.60
C VAL A 254 -0.19 -26.68 0.75
N ARG A 255 -0.95 -25.60 0.96
CA ARG A 255 -2.41 -25.68 1.06
C ARG A 255 -3.07 -26.12 -0.24
N ASP A 256 -2.51 -25.73 -1.38
CA ASP A 256 -2.95 -26.14 -2.71
C ASP A 256 -2.79 -27.67 -2.88
N VAL A 257 -1.61 -28.20 -2.53
CA VAL A 257 -1.35 -29.65 -2.52
C VAL A 257 -2.35 -30.40 -1.63
N ILE A 258 -2.58 -29.92 -0.41
CA ILE A 258 -3.54 -30.55 0.52
C ILE A 258 -4.97 -30.49 -0.03
N ALA A 259 -5.37 -29.40 -0.68
CA ALA A 259 -6.69 -29.29 -1.31
C ALA A 259 -6.86 -30.31 -2.44
N HIS A 260 -5.83 -30.53 -3.25
CA HIS A 260 -5.81 -31.56 -4.28
C HIS A 260 -5.84 -32.99 -3.69
N LEU A 261 -5.09 -33.27 -2.62
CA LEU A 261 -5.15 -34.56 -1.93
C LEU A 261 -6.54 -34.82 -1.35
N ASN A 262 -7.16 -33.82 -0.71
CA ASN A 262 -8.53 -33.92 -0.22
C ASN A 262 -9.53 -34.18 -1.36
N ALA A 263 -9.34 -33.55 -2.53
CA ALA A 263 -10.20 -33.82 -3.68
C ALA A 263 -10.07 -35.28 -4.17
N ALA A 264 -8.86 -35.85 -4.15
CA ALA A 264 -8.62 -37.26 -4.49
C ALA A 264 -9.24 -38.22 -3.46
N VAL A 265 -9.26 -37.84 -2.18
CA VAL A 265 -9.98 -38.59 -1.13
C VAL A 265 -11.49 -38.55 -1.37
N MET A 266 -12.05 -37.38 -1.71
CA MET A 266 -13.48 -37.25 -2.02
C MET A 266 -13.90 -38.03 -3.28
N SER A 267 -12.96 -38.32 -4.19
CA SER A 267 -13.18 -39.17 -5.37
C SER A 267 -12.85 -40.64 -5.12
N GLU A 268 -12.62 -41.06 -3.87
CA GLU A 268 -12.29 -42.43 -3.47
C GLU A 268 -11.01 -43.00 -4.13
N GLU A 269 -10.06 -42.13 -4.50
CA GLU A 269 -8.77 -42.53 -5.10
C GLU A 269 -7.64 -42.69 -4.07
N MET A 270 -7.85 -42.23 -2.83
CA MET A 270 -6.87 -42.27 -1.73
C MET A 270 -7.55 -42.45 -0.38
N ASP A 271 -6.77 -42.91 0.60
CA ASP A 271 -7.21 -43.05 1.99
C ASP A 271 -7.43 -41.70 2.69
N ASP A 272 -8.38 -41.67 3.61
CA ASP A 272 -8.70 -40.51 4.44
C ASP A 272 -7.49 -40.09 5.30
N PHE A 273 -7.24 -38.78 5.40
CA PHE A 273 -6.22 -38.22 6.29
C PHE A 273 -6.73 -36.98 7.03
N ILE A 274 -6.13 -36.70 8.18
CA ILE A 274 -6.43 -35.52 8.99
C ILE A 274 -5.36 -34.46 8.74
N PHE A 275 -5.76 -33.29 8.25
CA PHE A 275 -4.87 -32.15 8.08
C PHE A 275 -4.91 -31.20 9.29
N VAL A 276 -3.74 -30.97 9.91
CA VAL A 276 -3.59 -30.03 11.03
C VAL A 276 -2.55 -28.97 10.68
N GLU A 277 -2.94 -27.69 10.74
CA GLU A 277 -2.04 -26.55 10.50
C GLU A 277 -1.70 -25.82 11.81
N ILE A 278 -0.42 -25.82 12.19
CA ILE A 278 0.08 -25.08 13.35
C ILE A 278 0.98 -23.94 12.87
N ASN A 279 0.65 -22.70 13.24
CA ASN A 279 1.46 -21.53 12.92
C ASN A 279 2.21 -21.05 14.16
N GLY A 280 3.54 -21.11 14.14
CA GLY A 280 4.39 -20.65 15.25
C GLY A 280 4.16 -19.18 15.64
N MET A 281 3.76 -18.32 14.70
CA MET A 281 3.43 -16.91 15.00
C MET A 281 2.06 -16.73 15.66
N LYS A 282 1.16 -17.72 15.58
CA LYS A 282 -0.12 -17.72 16.31
C LYS A 282 0.02 -18.27 17.73
N VAL A 283 1.16 -18.88 18.05
CA VAL A 283 1.42 -19.54 19.32
C VAL A 283 2.26 -18.62 20.21
N THR A 284 1.81 -18.35 21.44
CA THR A 284 2.53 -17.46 22.36
C THR A 284 3.70 -18.14 23.05
N ASP A 285 3.57 -19.43 23.34
CA ASP A 285 4.59 -20.25 24.02
C ASP A 285 4.77 -21.56 23.24
N PRO A 286 5.99 -21.94 22.81
CA PRO A 286 6.22 -23.12 21.96
C PRO A 286 5.60 -24.41 22.51
N HIS A 287 5.53 -24.59 23.83
CA HIS A 287 4.93 -25.78 24.43
C HIS A 287 3.42 -25.91 24.14
N GLN A 288 2.71 -24.80 23.90
CA GLN A 288 1.30 -24.84 23.54
C GLN A 288 1.03 -25.57 22.21
N SER A 289 2.03 -25.74 21.34
CA SER A 289 1.89 -26.51 20.11
C SER A 289 1.41 -27.94 20.35
N TYR A 290 1.84 -28.59 21.44
CA TYR A 290 1.38 -29.94 21.81
C TYR A 290 -0.11 -29.97 22.15
N SER A 291 -0.59 -28.97 22.88
CA SER A 291 -2.01 -28.83 23.25
C SER A 291 -2.87 -28.62 22.00
N LEU A 292 -2.44 -27.75 21.08
CA LEU A 292 -3.14 -27.48 19.81
C LEU A 292 -3.19 -28.71 18.90
N LEU A 293 -2.10 -29.48 18.84
CA LEU A 293 -2.06 -30.72 18.05
C LEU A 293 -3.03 -31.76 18.62
N TRP A 294 -3.03 -31.95 19.94
CA TRP A 294 -3.94 -32.90 20.60
C TRP A 294 -5.42 -32.50 20.44
N GLU A 295 -5.72 -31.21 20.62
CA GLU A 295 -7.06 -30.65 20.40
C GLU A 295 -7.53 -30.88 18.95
N ALA A 296 -6.64 -30.72 17.96
CA ALA A 296 -6.98 -30.95 16.56
C ALA A 296 -7.19 -32.44 16.21
N LEU A 297 -6.50 -33.36 16.90
CA LEU A 297 -6.60 -34.81 16.64
C LEU A 297 -7.79 -35.48 17.35
N LYS A 298 -8.05 -35.11 18.61
CA LYS A 298 -9.06 -35.79 19.45
C LYS A 298 -10.23 -34.88 19.87
N GLY A 299 -10.13 -33.57 19.66
CA GLY A 299 -11.17 -32.60 20.07
C GLY A 299 -11.09 -32.14 21.53
N ASP A 300 -10.15 -32.68 22.32
CA ASP A 300 -10.01 -32.38 23.74
C ASP A 300 -8.89 -31.39 24.01
N ARG A 301 -9.18 -30.38 24.83
CA ARG A 301 -8.17 -29.38 25.24
C ARG A 301 -7.53 -29.77 26.56
N VAL A 302 -6.25 -30.12 26.51
CA VAL A 302 -5.45 -30.53 27.68
C VAL A 302 -4.23 -29.64 27.88
N SER A 303 -3.61 -29.69 29.06
CA SER A 303 -2.38 -28.94 29.33
C SER A 303 -1.21 -29.43 28.44
N PRO A 304 -0.24 -28.56 28.09
CA PRO A 304 0.89 -28.94 27.23
C PRO A 304 1.65 -30.19 27.67
N SER A 305 1.95 -30.32 28.96
CA SER A 305 2.67 -31.47 29.51
C SER A 305 1.86 -32.75 29.42
N HIS A 306 0.54 -32.66 29.61
CA HIS A 306 -0.35 -33.81 29.47
C HIS A 306 -0.52 -34.21 28.00
N ALA A 307 -0.69 -33.22 27.11
CA ALA A 307 -0.76 -33.44 25.65
C ALA A 307 0.47 -34.20 25.15
N LEU A 308 1.68 -33.81 25.60
CA LEU A 308 2.92 -34.47 25.21
C LEU A 308 2.90 -35.97 25.57
N GLY A 309 2.56 -36.31 26.82
CA GLY A 309 2.50 -37.72 27.24
C GLY A 309 1.43 -38.54 26.50
N LEU A 310 0.32 -37.90 26.12
CA LEU A 310 -0.71 -38.54 25.30
C LEU A 310 -0.24 -38.75 23.85
N LEU A 311 0.43 -37.76 23.26
CA LEU A 311 0.99 -37.84 21.91
C LEU A 311 2.10 -38.89 21.81
N GLU A 312 2.97 -39.00 22.82
CA GLU A 312 4.02 -40.04 22.86
C GLU A 312 3.44 -41.46 22.92
N ARG A 313 2.29 -41.62 23.58
CA ARG A 313 1.57 -42.91 23.63
C ARG A 313 0.83 -43.21 22.33
N GLU A 314 0.27 -42.19 21.69
CA GLU A 314 -0.46 -42.32 20.41
C GLU A 314 0.50 -42.60 19.25
N PHE A 315 1.66 -41.94 19.24
CA PHE A 315 2.70 -42.07 18.23
C PHE A 315 4.00 -42.63 18.84
N PRO A 316 4.03 -43.90 19.24
CA PRO A 316 5.23 -44.52 19.78
C PRO A 316 6.30 -44.57 18.69
N GLY A 317 7.25 -43.64 18.75
CA GLY A 317 8.28 -43.50 17.73
C GLY A 317 9.17 -44.73 17.62
N HIS A 318 9.54 -45.08 16.38
CA HIS A 318 10.78 -45.81 16.13
C HIS A 318 11.96 -45.04 16.75
N PRO A 319 12.97 -45.75 17.30
CA PRO A 319 14.01 -45.17 18.15
C PRO A 319 14.76 -44.03 17.46
N ARG A 320 14.95 -42.94 18.22
CA ARG A 320 15.64 -41.72 17.79
C ARG A 320 17.08 -42.04 17.37
N VAL A 321 17.41 -41.94 16.08
CA VAL A 321 18.79 -41.74 15.65
C VAL A 321 19.17 -40.32 16.05
N GLY A 322 19.84 -40.17 17.19
CA GLY A 322 20.34 -38.90 17.66
C GLY A 322 21.39 -38.36 16.69
N TYR A 323 21.16 -37.18 16.12
CA TYR A 323 22.23 -36.43 15.49
C TYR A 323 23.08 -35.79 16.59
N PRO A 324 24.41 -36.00 16.60
CA PRO A 324 25.29 -35.33 17.54
C PRO A 324 25.26 -33.83 17.25
N VAL A 325 24.93 -33.05 18.28
CA VAL A 325 25.13 -31.60 18.27
C VAL A 325 26.64 -31.38 18.35
N LEU A 326 27.24 -30.92 17.25
CA LEU A 326 28.62 -30.43 17.27
C LEU A 326 28.61 -29.09 18.03
N SER A 327 29.14 -29.12 19.24
CA SER A 327 29.60 -27.95 20.01
C SER A 327 30.82 -27.32 19.38
#